data_AF-A0A6L4BAC2-F1
#
_entry.id   AF-A0A6L4BAC2-F1
#
_cell.length_a   1.000
_cell.length_b   1.000
_cell.length_c   1.000
_cell.angle_alpha   90.00
_cell.angle_beta   90.00
_cell.angle_gamma   90.00
#
_symmetry.space_group_name_H-M   'P 1'
#
loop_
_entity.id
_entity.type
_entity.pdbx_description
1 polymer ?
#
loop_
_entity_poly.entity_id
_entity_poly.type
_entity_poly.pdbx_seq_one_letter_code
_entity_poly.pdbx_strand_id
1 'polypeptide(L)'
;MPETPSWLKRSENGSIGEARARAFLLERFWLLERSVDKDGADYLIQRRLTTDNFLSRDPPRLGVVQVKFLQDEGTTIYLAPEYVCDKDNRPYSEFFLLVHTGSEDSQRQFLLTAKQITEDFKKSVLKGGEEKYYIPGAKLLRESTYEILNKRRALDKIEHALNNANFLRNRSYFGGSQYVKIEKHHIDNDYLVPIDNGYCDFDKEFFEQKKKLQSALFDLEEVTEAIGKILRSTDPIEAFELYEESIEQYIGSGGWRSCLSFKSDFFEDEDFISAARNHRARLNKIREFGLEHDYLNLLDEYEQKTVSWIINNEAWKTNDFLKVSINYDAKTLKNATVRFQSVESDATKFDKVISSVLGKQTIIFKPASLKRAWDAPHDSDTSSIVRSNSWIIRRTFQKELDKHLLGEDFVSPWM
;
A
#
# COMPACT_ATOMS: atom_id res chain seq x y z
N MET A 1 47.05 26.29 3.90
CA MET A 1 45.62 26.57 3.65
C MET A 1 44.83 25.83 4.72
N PRO A 2 43.80 26.42 5.33
CA PRO A 2 43.01 25.70 6.35
C PRO A 2 42.38 24.45 5.73
N GLU A 3 42.46 23.32 6.45
CA GLU A 3 41.88 22.07 5.98
C GLU A 3 40.36 22.21 5.85
N THR A 4 39.83 22.06 4.63
CA THR A 4 38.40 22.05 4.39
C THR A 4 37.76 20.91 5.21
N PRO A 5 36.69 21.17 5.99
CA PRO A 5 36.04 20.15 6.80
C PRO A 5 35.61 18.93 5.98
N SER A 6 35.78 17.73 6.52
CA SER A 6 35.51 16.47 5.81
C SER A 6 34.05 16.32 5.33
N TRP A 7 33.09 16.92 6.04
CA TRP A 7 31.69 16.93 5.65
C TRP A 7 31.43 17.82 4.41
N LEU A 8 32.13 18.96 4.31
CA LEU A 8 32.01 19.88 3.19
C LEU A 8 32.60 19.26 1.92
N LYS A 9 33.79 18.62 2.03
CA LYS A 9 34.39 17.86 0.93
C LYS A 9 33.50 16.73 0.43
N ARG A 10 32.83 16.00 1.34
CA ARG A 10 31.88 14.93 0.96
C ARG A 10 30.67 15.48 0.22
N SER A 11 30.13 16.61 0.66
CA SER A 11 29.01 17.28 0.00
C SER A 11 29.39 17.78 -1.40
N GLU A 12 30.53 18.46 -1.54
CA GLU A 12 31.05 18.94 -2.82
C GLU A 12 31.31 17.80 -3.81
N ASN A 13 31.95 16.72 -3.35
CA ASN A 13 32.19 15.53 -4.16
C ASN A 13 30.89 14.84 -4.61
N GLY A 14 29.87 14.80 -3.73
CA GLY A 14 28.53 14.32 -4.07
C GLY A 14 27.91 15.13 -5.21
N SER A 15 27.83 16.46 -5.04
CA SER A 15 27.27 17.36 -6.06
C SER A 15 28.02 17.31 -7.39
N ILE A 16 29.35 17.19 -7.36
CA ILE A 16 30.17 17.05 -8.58
C ILE A 16 29.89 15.71 -9.28
N GLY A 17 29.80 14.61 -8.52
CA GLY A 17 29.47 13.29 -9.06
C GLY A 17 28.11 13.30 -9.75
N GLU A 18 27.10 13.84 -9.08
CA GLU A 18 25.74 13.99 -9.61
C GLU A 18 25.72 14.83 -10.90
N ALA A 19 26.32 16.02 -10.90
CA ALA A 19 26.36 16.90 -12.07
C ALA A 19 27.01 16.22 -13.29
N ARG A 20 28.09 15.46 -13.07
CA ARG A 20 28.77 14.71 -14.14
C ARG A 20 27.93 13.54 -14.65
N ALA A 21 27.29 12.79 -13.76
CA ALA A 21 26.38 11.72 -14.13
C ALA A 21 25.18 12.26 -14.93
N ARG A 22 24.60 13.39 -14.50
CA ARG A 22 23.52 14.07 -15.21
C ARG A 22 23.93 14.43 -16.64
N ALA A 23 25.08 15.06 -16.81
CA ALA A 23 25.60 15.45 -18.12
C ALA A 23 25.81 14.22 -19.03
N PHE A 24 26.40 13.14 -18.50
CA PHE A 24 26.60 11.89 -19.22
C PHE A 24 25.28 11.24 -19.67
N LEU A 25 24.28 11.17 -18.80
CA LEU A 25 22.99 10.52 -19.09
C LEU A 25 22.15 11.34 -20.08
N LEU A 26 22.20 12.68 -20.01
CA LEU A 26 21.48 13.59 -20.92
C LEU A 26 21.94 13.50 -22.37
N GLU A 27 23.07 12.86 -22.67
CA GLU A 27 23.48 12.61 -24.05
C GLU A 27 22.48 11.67 -24.77
N ARG A 28 21.78 10.78 -24.05
CA ARG A 28 20.91 9.75 -24.68
C ARG A 28 19.57 9.46 -24.00
N PHE A 29 19.41 9.83 -22.73
CA PHE A 29 18.21 9.50 -21.96
C PHE A 29 17.42 10.77 -21.60
N TRP A 30 16.12 10.59 -21.39
CA TRP A 30 15.33 11.52 -20.59
C TRP A 30 15.64 11.27 -19.12
N LEU A 31 15.93 12.32 -18.36
CA LEU A 31 16.09 12.23 -16.91
C LEU A 31 14.78 12.68 -16.28
N LEU A 32 14.22 11.83 -15.41
CA LEU A 32 13.01 12.12 -14.67
C LEU A 32 13.40 12.60 -13.27
N GLU A 33 13.18 13.88 -13.01
CA GLU A 33 13.37 14.48 -11.69
C GLU A 33 12.13 14.18 -10.84
N ARG A 34 12.17 13.13 -10.03
CA ARG A 34 11.25 12.98 -8.89
C ARG A 34 11.97 13.38 -7.61
N SER A 35 11.22 13.91 -6.65
CA SER A 35 11.71 14.16 -5.29
C SER A 35 12.23 12.84 -4.72
N VAL A 36 13.55 12.76 -4.62
CA VAL A 36 14.31 11.72 -3.94
C VAL A 36 13.80 11.67 -2.50
N ASP A 37 13.06 10.62 -2.12
CA ASP A 37 12.87 10.23 -0.70
C ASP A 37 12.12 8.90 -0.47
N LYS A 38 12.10 7.95 -1.42
CA LYS A 38 11.64 6.58 -1.11
C LYS A 38 12.62 5.45 -1.39
N ASP A 39 13.50 5.56 -2.40
CA ASP A 39 14.23 4.36 -2.88
C ASP A 39 15.74 4.56 -3.14
N GLY A 40 16.41 5.56 -2.54
CA GLY A 40 17.89 5.68 -2.55
C GLY A 40 18.59 5.88 -3.91
N ALA A 41 17.83 6.15 -4.98
CA ALA A 41 18.28 6.43 -6.33
C ALA A 41 18.54 7.93 -6.57
N ASP A 42 19.58 8.26 -7.35
CA ASP A 42 19.94 9.65 -7.68
C ASP A 42 19.30 10.11 -9.00
N TYR A 43 19.19 9.22 -10.00
CA TYR A 43 18.49 9.50 -11.25
C TYR A 43 17.56 8.37 -11.69
N LEU A 44 16.42 8.77 -12.25
CA LEU A 44 15.55 7.94 -13.06
C LEU A 44 15.78 8.29 -14.53
N ILE A 45 16.06 7.28 -15.35
CA ILE A 45 16.31 7.46 -16.79
C ILE A 45 15.29 6.73 -17.64
N GLN A 46 14.97 7.31 -18.80
CA GLN A 46 14.11 6.71 -19.80
C GLN A 46 14.75 6.85 -21.18
N ARG A 47 14.63 5.81 -22.02
CA ARG A 47 15.07 5.89 -23.42
C ARG A 47 14.34 7.01 -24.18
N ARG A 48 15.07 7.72 -25.03
CA ARG A 48 14.51 8.67 -26.00
C ARG A 48 13.94 7.89 -27.18
N LEU A 49 12.68 7.48 -27.07
CA LEU A 49 11.93 6.90 -28.18
C LEU A 49 11.63 8.03 -29.17
N THR A 50 12.48 8.20 -30.18
CA THR A 50 12.37 9.28 -31.19
C THR A 50 11.65 8.82 -32.45
N THR A 51 11.49 7.51 -32.65
CA THR A 51 10.85 6.88 -33.81
C THR A 51 9.48 6.27 -33.49
N ASP A 52 9.12 6.16 -32.21
CA ASP A 52 7.85 5.58 -31.76
C ASP A 52 6.91 6.67 -31.22
N ASN A 53 5.65 6.60 -31.63
CA ASN A 53 4.60 7.56 -31.25
C ASN A 53 4.22 7.43 -29.77
N PHE A 54 3.62 8.47 -29.19
CA PHE A 54 3.09 8.46 -27.80
C PHE A 54 2.04 7.35 -27.54
N LEU A 55 1.49 6.78 -28.61
CA LEU A 55 0.54 5.65 -28.63
C LEU A 55 1.23 4.29 -28.89
N SER A 56 2.57 4.25 -28.86
CA SER A 56 3.33 3.02 -28.97
C SER A 56 2.86 2.03 -27.90
N ARG A 57 2.54 0.83 -28.35
CA ARG A 57 2.00 -0.26 -27.52
C ARG A 57 3.02 -0.81 -26.51
N ASP A 58 4.28 -0.37 -26.61
CA ASP A 58 5.38 -0.80 -25.77
C ASP A 58 5.79 0.34 -24.83
N PRO A 59 5.32 0.34 -23.57
CA PRO A 59 5.64 1.38 -22.61
C PRO A 59 7.17 1.47 -22.37
N PRO A 60 7.72 2.68 -22.23
CA PRO A 60 9.16 2.84 -22.09
C PRO A 60 9.64 2.24 -20.76
N ARG A 61 10.77 1.52 -20.78
CA ARG A 61 11.41 1.00 -19.56
C ARG A 61 12.18 2.12 -18.89
N LEU A 62 12.14 2.12 -17.56
CA LEU A 62 12.83 3.06 -16.71
C LEU A 62 14.11 2.44 -16.17
N GLY A 63 15.16 3.22 -15.99
CA GLY A 63 16.39 2.81 -15.32
C GLY A 63 16.59 3.57 -14.02
N VAL A 64 17.12 2.90 -13.00
CA VAL A 64 17.69 3.56 -11.82
C VAL A 64 19.18 3.73 -12.04
N VAL A 65 19.66 4.95 -11.81
CA VAL A 65 21.08 5.24 -11.70
C VAL A 65 21.35 5.77 -10.31
N GLN A 66 22.22 5.08 -9.59
CA GLN A 66 22.81 5.59 -8.37
C GLN A 66 24.21 6.11 -8.67
N VAL A 67 24.56 7.24 -8.07
CA VAL A 67 25.80 7.97 -8.29
C VAL A 67 26.60 7.98 -6.99
N LYS A 68 27.89 7.67 -7.11
CA LYS A 68 28.84 7.74 -5.99
C LYS A 68 30.12 8.41 -6.44
N PHE A 69 30.81 9.03 -5.48
CA PHE A 69 32.11 9.66 -5.72
C PHE A 69 33.19 8.99 -4.88
N LEU A 70 34.29 8.57 -5.51
CA LEU A 70 35.49 8.08 -4.82
C LEU A 70 36.47 9.23 -4.64
N GLN A 71 36.83 9.52 -3.40
CA GLN A 71 37.87 10.49 -3.10
C GLN A 71 39.27 9.91 -3.39
N ASP A 72 39.45 8.62 -3.08
CA ASP A 72 40.71 7.89 -3.20
C ASP A 72 40.48 6.37 -3.19
N GLU A 73 41.56 5.59 -3.25
CA GLU A 73 41.52 4.12 -3.18
C GLU A 73 40.98 3.57 -1.85
N GLY A 74 41.08 4.35 -0.77
CA GLY A 74 40.58 3.97 0.56
C GLY A 74 39.07 4.15 0.71
N THR A 75 38.44 4.89 -0.20
CA THR A 75 36.99 5.10 -0.19
C THR A 75 36.27 3.81 -0.56
N THR A 76 35.24 3.44 0.21
CA THR A 76 34.41 2.25 -0.05
C THR A 76 32.97 2.68 -0.33
N ILE A 77 32.36 2.09 -1.35
CA ILE A 77 30.94 2.25 -1.64
C ILE A 77 30.14 1.10 -1.01
N TYR A 78 29.03 1.45 -0.37
CA TYR A 78 28.08 0.52 0.20
C TYR A 78 26.72 0.67 -0.49
N LEU A 79 26.14 -0.45 -0.94
CA LEU A 79 24.81 -0.49 -1.56
C LEU A 79 23.91 -1.48 -0.83
N ALA A 80 22.67 -1.09 -0.55
CA ALA A 80 21.67 -2.01 -0.01
C ALA A 80 21.31 -3.10 -1.06
N PRO A 81 21.17 -4.38 -0.67
CA PRO A 81 20.81 -5.45 -1.59
C PRO A 81 19.48 -5.21 -2.29
N GLU A 82 18.51 -4.58 -1.62
CA GLU A 82 17.19 -4.28 -2.20
C GLU A 82 17.26 -3.39 -3.45
N TYR A 83 18.33 -2.61 -3.64
CA TYR A 83 18.51 -1.79 -4.85
C TYR A 83 19.08 -2.58 -6.02
N VAL A 84 19.79 -3.66 -5.74
CA VAL A 84 20.57 -4.42 -6.72
C VAL A 84 19.83 -5.67 -7.17
N CYS A 85 19.09 -6.31 -6.25
CA CYS A 85 18.39 -7.56 -6.51
C CYS A 85 16.93 -7.54 -6.05
N ASP A 86 16.11 -8.37 -6.71
CA ASP A 86 14.77 -8.68 -6.25
C ASP A 86 14.77 -9.65 -5.04
N LYS A 87 13.56 -10.00 -4.57
CA LYS A 87 13.33 -10.90 -3.44
C LYS A 87 13.91 -12.31 -3.65
N ASP A 88 14.06 -12.73 -4.90
CA ASP A 88 14.66 -14.02 -5.29
C ASP A 88 16.17 -13.92 -5.52
N ASN A 89 16.77 -12.78 -5.13
CA ASN A 89 18.19 -12.46 -5.26
C ASN A 89 18.67 -12.44 -6.73
N ARG A 90 17.77 -12.18 -7.69
CA ARG A 90 18.14 -11.98 -9.10
C ARG A 90 18.46 -10.49 -9.33
N PRO A 91 19.53 -10.15 -10.08
CA PRO A 91 19.95 -8.77 -10.29
C PRO A 91 19.00 -7.98 -11.20
N TYR A 92 18.64 -6.75 -10.83
CA TYR A 92 17.83 -5.86 -11.67
C TYR A 92 18.60 -5.41 -12.91
N SER A 93 18.11 -5.73 -14.10
CA SER A 93 18.72 -5.29 -15.37
C SER A 93 18.77 -3.76 -15.52
N GLU A 94 17.85 -3.09 -14.84
CA GLU A 94 17.55 -1.67 -14.91
C GLU A 94 18.27 -0.83 -13.84
N PHE A 95 19.09 -1.46 -12.97
CA PHE A 95 19.91 -0.75 -12.00
C PHE A 95 21.36 -0.57 -12.49
N PHE A 96 21.85 0.67 -12.37
CA PHE A 96 23.20 1.06 -12.73
C PHE A 96 23.86 1.87 -11.62
N LEU A 97 25.12 1.58 -11.33
CA LEU A 97 25.97 2.41 -10.48
C LEU A 97 26.94 3.19 -11.37
N LEU A 98 26.86 4.52 -11.30
CA LEU A 98 27.88 5.42 -11.84
C LEU A 98 28.81 5.87 -10.71
N VAL A 99 30.10 5.66 -10.90
CA VAL A 99 31.12 6.11 -9.96
C VAL A 99 32.01 7.14 -10.62
N HIS A 100 32.20 8.27 -9.95
CA HIS A 100 33.08 9.34 -10.41
C HIS A 100 34.25 9.53 -9.46
N THR A 101 35.38 10.01 -9.99
CA THR A 101 36.54 10.43 -9.20
C THR A 101 37.34 11.50 -9.94
N GLY A 102 38.33 12.07 -9.27
CA GLY A 102 39.25 13.05 -9.82
C GLY A 102 38.62 14.42 -10.08
N SER A 103 39.49 15.37 -10.41
CA SER A 103 39.15 16.76 -10.73
C SER A 103 39.72 17.14 -12.10
N GLU A 104 39.03 18.06 -12.78
CA GLU A 104 39.53 18.67 -14.03
C GLU A 104 39.98 17.63 -15.07
N ASP A 105 41.26 17.58 -15.40
CA ASP A 105 41.81 16.67 -16.42
C ASP A 105 42.05 15.23 -15.94
N SER A 106 41.97 15.00 -14.62
CA SER A 106 42.17 13.68 -13.99
C SER A 106 40.86 12.91 -13.76
N GLN A 107 39.78 13.35 -14.39
CA GLN A 107 38.45 12.78 -14.21
C GLN A 107 38.37 11.36 -14.75
N ARG A 108 37.85 10.46 -13.93
CA ARG A 108 37.53 9.09 -14.32
C ARG A 108 36.09 8.77 -13.95
N GLN A 109 35.47 7.92 -14.76
CA GLN A 109 34.08 7.49 -14.59
C GLN A 109 33.99 5.98 -14.76
N PHE A 110 33.17 5.33 -13.94
CA PHE A 110 32.96 3.89 -13.98
C PHE A 110 31.46 3.59 -14.05
N LEU A 111 31.10 2.52 -14.75
CA LEU A 111 29.72 2.04 -14.88
C LEU A 111 29.65 0.56 -14.51
N LEU A 112 28.83 0.25 -13.51
CA LEU A 112 28.55 -1.11 -13.08
C LEU A 112 27.05 -1.40 -13.23
N THR A 113 26.71 -2.60 -13.71
CA THR A 113 25.33 -3.12 -13.68
C THR A 113 25.10 -3.91 -12.39
N ALA A 114 23.83 -4.12 -12.03
CA ALA A 114 23.50 -4.99 -10.89
C ALA A 114 24.15 -6.38 -10.98
N LYS A 115 24.14 -6.97 -12.17
CA LYS A 115 24.77 -8.28 -12.43
C LYS A 115 26.27 -8.28 -12.06
N GLN A 116 27.01 -7.27 -12.51
CA GLN A 116 28.43 -7.14 -12.19
C GLN A 116 28.64 -6.92 -10.69
N ILE A 117 27.77 -6.12 -10.04
CA ILE A 117 27.84 -5.91 -8.59
C ILE A 117 27.66 -7.24 -7.84
N THR A 118 26.70 -8.06 -8.26
CA THR A 118 26.42 -9.35 -7.62
C THR A 118 27.47 -10.42 -7.86
N GLU A 119 28.10 -10.42 -9.02
CA GLU A 119 29.11 -11.42 -9.40
C GLU A 119 30.49 -11.07 -8.83
N ASP A 120 30.86 -9.79 -8.85
CA ASP A 120 32.23 -9.35 -8.59
C ASP A 120 32.47 -8.84 -7.16
N PHE A 121 31.40 -8.61 -6.36
CA PHE A 121 31.49 -8.00 -5.03
C PHE A 121 30.69 -8.76 -3.97
N LYS A 122 31.26 -8.82 -2.75
CA LYS A 122 30.67 -9.56 -1.63
C LYS A 122 29.72 -8.68 -0.83
N LYS A 123 28.71 -9.31 -0.24
CA LYS A 123 27.89 -8.71 0.82
C LYS A 123 28.64 -8.74 2.15
N SER A 124 28.47 -7.71 2.97
CA SER A 124 29.05 -7.60 4.30
C SER A 124 28.01 -7.02 5.26
N VAL A 125 27.99 -7.52 6.50
CA VAL A 125 27.12 -7.02 7.55
C VAL A 125 27.84 -5.89 8.29
N LEU A 126 27.26 -4.69 8.25
CA LEU A 126 27.81 -3.52 8.92
C LEU A 126 27.41 -3.50 10.41
N LYS A 127 28.10 -2.68 11.22
CA LYS A 127 27.72 -2.41 12.61
C LYS A 127 26.32 -1.79 12.63
N GLY A 128 25.30 -2.61 12.90
CA GLY A 128 23.88 -2.27 12.74
C GLY A 128 23.01 -3.43 12.22
N GLY A 129 23.62 -4.52 11.73
CA GLY A 129 22.89 -5.72 11.27
C GLY A 129 22.40 -5.64 9.82
N GLU A 130 22.58 -4.50 9.15
CA GLU A 130 22.24 -4.33 7.74
C GLU A 130 23.31 -4.97 6.83
N GLU A 131 22.86 -5.85 5.94
CA GLU A 131 23.68 -6.42 4.88
C GLU A 131 23.82 -5.41 3.73
N LYS A 132 25.05 -5.16 3.24
CA LYS A 132 25.31 -4.28 2.09
C LYS A 132 26.37 -4.89 1.16
N TYR A 133 26.25 -4.62 -0.14
CA TYR A 133 27.35 -4.87 -1.08
C TYR A 133 28.53 -3.96 -0.77
N TYR A 134 29.72 -4.56 -0.69
CA TYR A 134 30.98 -3.88 -0.38
C TYR A 134 31.81 -3.72 -1.65
N ILE A 135 31.96 -2.47 -2.12
CA ILE A 135 32.68 -2.12 -3.35
C ILE A 135 33.91 -1.28 -2.97
N PRO A 136 35.12 -1.87 -2.91
CA PRO A 136 36.36 -1.14 -2.58
C PRO A 136 36.75 -0.19 -3.72
N GLY A 137 37.06 1.06 -3.39
CA GLY A 137 37.57 2.05 -4.35
C GLY A 137 38.85 1.59 -5.03
N ALA A 138 39.77 0.94 -4.30
CA ALA A 138 40.98 0.35 -4.86
C ALA A 138 40.71 -0.63 -6.01
N LYS A 139 39.63 -1.42 -5.95
CA LYS A 139 39.27 -2.38 -7.02
C LYS A 139 38.79 -1.63 -8.28
N LEU A 140 38.07 -0.54 -8.11
CA LEU A 140 37.62 0.30 -9.23
C LEU A 140 38.75 1.14 -9.83
N LEU A 141 39.66 1.68 -9.00
CA LEU A 141 40.68 2.61 -9.47
C LEU A 141 41.88 1.93 -10.13
N ARG A 142 42.23 0.71 -9.71
CA ARG A 142 43.38 -0.05 -10.23
C ARG A 142 43.06 -0.88 -11.46
N GLU A 143 41.82 -1.32 -11.60
CA GLU A 143 41.36 -2.13 -12.73
C GLU A 143 40.57 -1.25 -13.71
N SER A 144 40.82 -1.38 -15.02
CA SER A 144 40.05 -0.64 -16.04
C SER A 144 38.73 -1.33 -16.42
N THR A 145 38.39 -2.45 -15.78
CA THR A 145 37.25 -3.33 -16.13
C THR A 145 35.91 -2.59 -16.19
N TYR A 146 35.69 -1.66 -15.26
CA TYR A 146 34.44 -0.90 -15.16
C TYR A 146 34.57 0.53 -15.67
N GLU A 147 35.77 0.94 -16.09
CA GLU A 147 36.06 2.31 -16.49
C GLU A 147 35.44 2.63 -17.84
N ILE A 148 34.79 3.80 -17.91
CA ILE A 148 34.18 4.30 -19.14
C ILE A 148 35.27 4.92 -20.01
N LEU A 149 35.95 4.07 -20.78
CA LEU A 149 36.91 4.50 -21.80
C LEU A 149 36.22 5.03 -23.07
N ASN A 150 34.97 4.59 -23.31
CA ASN A 150 34.16 5.02 -24.44
C ASN A 150 32.72 5.27 -23.99
N LYS A 151 32.33 6.55 -23.95
CA LYS A 151 31.00 7.00 -23.51
C LYS A 151 29.88 6.36 -24.32
N ARG A 152 30.02 6.28 -25.65
CA ARG A 152 29.00 5.68 -26.52
C ARG A 152 28.72 4.23 -26.14
N ARG A 153 29.76 3.41 -25.96
CA ARG A 153 29.59 1.99 -25.57
C ARG A 153 28.95 1.84 -24.19
N ALA A 154 29.27 2.72 -23.25
CA ALA A 154 28.64 2.70 -21.93
C ALA A 154 27.16 3.06 -22.00
N LEU A 155 26.79 4.07 -22.81
CA LEU A 155 25.39 4.43 -23.06
C LEU A 155 24.64 3.33 -23.83
N ASP A 156 25.29 2.68 -24.82
CA ASP A 156 24.74 1.53 -25.56
C ASP A 156 24.44 0.37 -24.59
N LYS A 157 25.31 0.14 -23.61
CA LYS A 157 25.11 -0.89 -22.57
C LYS A 157 23.88 -0.61 -21.70
N ILE A 158 23.70 0.64 -21.26
CA ILE A 158 22.50 1.05 -20.51
C ILE A 158 21.26 0.89 -21.37
N GLU A 159 21.31 1.37 -22.62
CA GLU A 159 20.19 1.30 -23.55
C GLU A 159 19.77 -0.16 -23.85
N HIS A 160 20.74 -1.03 -24.13
CA HIS A 160 20.50 -2.45 -24.37
C HIS A 160 19.88 -3.14 -23.14
N ALA A 161 20.36 -2.81 -21.95
CA ALA A 161 19.80 -3.34 -20.71
C ALA A 161 18.35 -2.87 -20.51
N LEU A 162 18.02 -1.60 -20.81
CA LEU A 162 16.64 -1.11 -20.76
C LEU A 162 15.73 -1.71 -21.84
N ASN A 163 16.28 -2.05 -23.00
CA ASN A 163 15.51 -2.72 -24.08
C ASN A 163 15.08 -4.13 -23.71
N ASN A 164 15.98 -4.84 -23.03
CA ASN A 164 15.76 -6.24 -22.67
C ASN A 164 15.20 -6.41 -21.26
N ALA A 165 14.99 -5.32 -20.52
CA ALA A 165 14.38 -5.38 -19.20
C ALA A 165 12.92 -5.86 -19.31
N ASN A 166 12.60 -6.88 -18.51
CA ASN A 166 11.24 -7.38 -18.36
C ASN A 166 10.35 -6.23 -17.84
N PHE A 167 9.26 -5.93 -18.54
CA PHE A 167 8.46 -4.74 -18.24
C PHE A 167 7.82 -4.82 -16.85
N LEU A 168 7.28 -5.96 -16.44
CA LEU A 168 6.67 -6.13 -15.11
C LEU A 168 7.69 -5.99 -13.98
N ARG A 169 8.87 -6.58 -14.14
CA ARG A 169 9.98 -6.47 -13.18
C ARG A 169 10.50 -5.04 -13.09
N ASN A 170 10.61 -4.37 -14.24
CA ASN A 170 10.94 -2.97 -14.33
C ASN A 170 9.93 -2.13 -13.54
N ARG A 171 8.63 -2.38 -13.70
CA ARG A 171 7.58 -1.60 -13.02
C ARG A 171 7.41 -1.92 -11.54
N SER A 172 7.61 -3.17 -11.14
CA SER A 172 7.61 -3.55 -9.71
C SER A 172 8.76 -2.90 -8.95
N TYR A 173 9.92 -2.73 -9.61
CA TYR A 173 11.08 -2.05 -9.05
C TYR A 173 10.84 -0.55 -8.75
N PHE A 174 10.09 0.17 -9.60
CA PHE A 174 9.77 1.59 -9.36
C PHE A 174 8.52 1.81 -8.49
N GLY A 175 7.92 0.75 -7.93
CA GLY A 175 6.67 0.82 -7.16
C GLY A 175 5.52 1.54 -7.90
N GLY A 176 5.60 1.61 -9.22
CA GLY A 176 5.10 2.75 -9.99
C GLY A 176 4.53 2.29 -11.31
N SER A 177 3.52 1.45 -11.22
CA SER A 177 2.64 1.21 -12.33
C SER A 177 1.87 2.53 -12.58
N GLN A 178 1.76 2.98 -13.84
CA GLN A 178 0.87 4.10 -14.23
C GLN A 178 -0.62 3.70 -14.12
N TYR A 179 -0.92 2.65 -13.36
CA TYR A 179 -2.26 2.18 -13.12
C TYR A 179 -2.79 2.88 -11.88
N VAL A 180 -4.03 3.33 -11.98
CA VAL A 180 -4.81 4.04 -10.96
C VAL A 180 -4.25 3.78 -9.57
N LYS A 181 -3.52 4.77 -9.03
CA LYS A 181 -3.05 4.70 -7.64
C LYS A 181 -4.30 4.51 -6.79
N ILE A 182 -4.43 3.34 -6.20
CA ILE A 182 -5.55 3.07 -5.29
C ILE A 182 -5.18 3.75 -3.98
N GLU A 183 -5.87 4.83 -3.67
CA GLU A 183 -5.71 5.51 -2.39
C GLU A 183 -6.56 4.81 -1.32
N LYS A 184 -5.97 4.63 -0.14
CA LYS A 184 -6.72 4.29 1.07
C LYS A 184 -7.70 5.44 1.31
N HIS A 185 -8.99 5.19 1.51
CA HIS A 185 -10.05 6.20 1.53
C HIS A 185 -10.56 6.68 0.15
N HIS A 186 -10.24 5.99 -0.95
CA HIS A 186 -10.85 6.30 -2.25
C HIS A 186 -12.26 5.68 -2.38
N ILE A 187 -13.20 6.21 -1.60
CA ILE A 187 -14.63 5.86 -1.58
C ILE A 187 -15.45 7.15 -1.42
N ASP A 188 -16.73 7.13 -1.80
CA ASP A 188 -17.63 8.28 -1.54
C ASP A 188 -17.74 8.55 -0.04
N ASN A 189 -17.67 9.82 0.36
CA ASN A 189 -17.71 10.27 1.75
C ASN A 189 -18.94 9.77 2.51
N ASP A 190 -20.05 9.54 1.82
CA ASP A 190 -21.26 8.99 2.45
C ASP A 190 -21.04 7.61 3.08
N TYR A 191 -20.11 6.81 2.54
CA TYR A 191 -19.74 5.51 3.12
C TYR A 191 -18.73 5.62 4.26
N LEU A 192 -18.17 6.81 4.49
CA LEU A 192 -17.30 7.11 5.63
C LEU A 192 -18.09 7.60 6.86
N VAL A 193 -19.39 7.91 6.70
CA VAL A 193 -20.25 8.31 7.81
C VAL A 193 -20.41 7.10 8.76
N PRO A 194 -20.13 7.25 10.07
CA PRO A 194 -20.03 6.14 11.01
C PRO A 194 -21.41 5.62 11.45
N ILE A 195 -22.16 5.07 10.50
CA ILE A 195 -23.41 4.36 10.74
C ILE A 195 -23.11 2.87 10.67
N ASP A 196 -23.31 2.14 11.77
CA ASP A 196 -23.03 0.70 11.79
C ASP A 196 -23.97 -0.01 10.78
N ASN A 197 -23.39 -0.75 9.83
CA ASN A 197 -24.14 -1.49 8.82
C ASN A 197 -24.30 -2.97 9.17
N GLY A 198 -23.73 -3.45 10.27
CA GLY A 198 -23.81 -4.83 10.73
C GLY A 198 -22.85 -5.79 10.01
N TYR A 199 -22.37 -5.42 8.82
CA TYR A 199 -21.72 -6.31 7.87
C TYR A 199 -20.19 -6.09 7.80
N CYS A 200 -19.71 -4.92 7.36
CA CYS A 200 -18.27 -4.68 7.19
C CYS A 200 -17.88 -3.19 7.32
N ASP A 201 -16.57 -2.92 7.33
CA ASP A 201 -16.02 -1.59 7.09
C ASP A 201 -15.92 -1.36 5.57
N PHE A 202 -16.79 -0.48 5.03
CA PHE A 202 -16.89 -0.26 3.59
C PHE A 202 -15.61 0.26 2.96
N ASP A 203 -14.89 1.17 3.63
CA ASP A 203 -13.67 1.75 3.09
C ASP A 203 -12.57 0.69 2.99
N LYS A 204 -12.39 -0.06 4.08
CA LYS A 204 -11.43 -1.18 4.10
C LYS A 204 -11.77 -2.23 3.05
N GLU A 205 -13.01 -2.71 3.03
CA GLU A 205 -13.42 -3.78 2.14
C GLU A 205 -13.35 -3.35 0.66
N PHE A 206 -13.87 -2.16 0.32
CA PHE A 206 -13.81 -1.64 -1.05
C PHE A 206 -12.37 -1.43 -1.54
N PHE A 207 -11.48 -0.98 -0.67
CA PHE A 207 -10.06 -0.86 -0.97
C PHE A 207 -9.41 -2.22 -1.28
N GLU A 208 -9.72 -3.25 -0.48
CA GLU A 208 -9.22 -4.61 -0.74
C GLU A 208 -9.79 -5.20 -2.04
N GLN A 209 -11.06 -4.96 -2.37
CA GLN A 209 -11.63 -5.38 -3.67
C GLN A 209 -10.93 -4.69 -4.85
N LYS A 210 -10.62 -3.39 -4.75
CA LYS A 210 -9.82 -2.67 -5.77
C LYS A 210 -8.42 -3.24 -5.93
N LYS A 211 -7.76 -3.62 -4.82
CA LYS A 211 -6.43 -4.25 -4.85
C LYS A 211 -6.44 -5.59 -5.57
N LYS A 212 -7.45 -6.43 -5.32
CA LYS A 212 -7.60 -7.71 -6.03
C LYS A 212 -7.76 -7.49 -7.54
N LEU A 213 -8.58 -6.52 -7.94
CA LEU A 213 -8.71 -6.13 -9.35
C LEU A 213 -7.40 -5.60 -9.94
N GLN A 214 -6.63 -4.81 -9.18
CA GLN A 214 -5.30 -4.35 -9.61
C GLN A 214 -4.32 -5.52 -9.80
N SER A 215 -4.41 -6.56 -8.97
CA SER A 215 -3.60 -7.77 -9.15
C SER A 215 -3.93 -8.48 -10.47
N ALA A 216 -5.21 -8.64 -10.80
CA ALA A 216 -5.63 -9.26 -12.06
C ALA A 216 -5.23 -8.45 -13.30
N LEU A 217 -5.11 -7.12 -13.15
CA LEU A 217 -4.58 -6.25 -14.20
C LEU A 217 -3.10 -6.55 -14.50
N PHE A 218 -2.30 -6.85 -13.47
CA PHE A 218 -0.90 -7.26 -13.67
C PHE A 218 -0.77 -8.58 -14.41
N ASP A 219 -1.62 -9.56 -14.09
CA ASP A 219 -1.67 -10.84 -14.80
C ASP A 219 -2.01 -10.64 -16.30
N LEU A 220 -3.00 -9.78 -16.60
CA LEU A 220 -3.37 -9.45 -17.98
C LEU A 220 -2.23 -8.81 -18.78
N GLU A 221 -1.46 -7.94 -18.14
CA GLU A 221 -0.32 -7.28 -18.76
C GLU A 221 0.84 -8.24 -19.05
N GLU A 222 1.11 -9.17 -18.13
CA GLU A 222 2.11 -10.23 -18.32
C GLU A 222 1.85 -11.00 -19.61
N VAL A 223 0.62 -11.47 -19.74
CA VAL A 223 0.18 -12.23 -20.90
C VAL A 223 0.22 -11.37 -22.16
N THR A 224 -0.19 -10.10 -22.07
CA THR A 224 -0.18 -9.18 -23.22
C THR A 224 1.25 -8.89 -23.71
N GLU A 225 2.21 -8.73 -22.80
CA GLU A 225 3.63 -8.56 -23.13
C GLU A 225 4.18 -9.82 -23.81
N ALA A 226 3.93 -10.99 -23.23
CA ALA A 226 4.37 -12.28 -23.77
C ALA A 226 3.82 -12.52 -25.19
N ILE A 227 2.52 -12.29 -25.40
CA ILE A 227 1.88 -12.34 -26.72
C ILE A 227 2.61 -11.39 -27.70
N GLY A 228 2.90 -10.17 -27.27
CA GLY A 228 3.61 -9.20 -28.09
C GLY A 228 5.02 -9.64 -28.49
N LYS A 229 5.76 -10.32 -27.60
CA LYS A 229 7.08 -10.89 -27.90
C LYS A 229 6.98 -12.06 -28.88
N ILE A 230 6.07 -13.00 -28.63
CA ILE A 230 5.82 -14.15 -29.50
C ILE A 230 5.47 -13.71 -30.93
N LEU A 231 4.56 -12.74 -31.09
CA LEU A 231 4.14 -12.23 -32.40
C LEU A 231 5.27 -11.56 -33.21
N ARG A 232 6.33 -11.09 -32.54
CA ARG A 232 7.50 -10.47 -33.17
C ARG A 232 8.68 -11.43 -33.33
N SER A 233 8.68 -12.56 -32.61
CA SER A 233 9.77 -13.51 -32.70
C SER A 233 9.77 -14.17 -34.08
N THR A 234 10.96 -14.35 -34.62
CA THR A 234 11.21 -15.11 -35.85
C THR A 234 11.70 -16.52 -35.57
N ASP A 235 12.04 -16.84 -34.30
CA ASP A 235 12.51 -18.14 -33.86
C ASP A 235 11.34 -18.92 -33.22
N PRO A 236 10.93 -20.06 -33.81
CA PRO A 236 9.85 -20.86 -33.25
C PRO A 236 10.17 -21.42 -31.86
N ILE A 237 11.45 -21.68 -31.52
CA ILE A 237 11.79 -22.23 -30.20
C ILE A 237 11.56 -21.16 -29.12
N GLU A 238 12.10 -19.96 -29.33
CA GLU A 238 11.90 -18.81 -28.43
C GLU A 238 10.41 -18.49 -28.25
N ALA A 239 9.62 -18.56 -29.33
CA ALA A 239 8.19 -18.32 -29.26
C ALA A 239 7.44 -19.35 -28.38
N PHE A 240 7.83 -20.63 -28.43
CA PHE A 240 7.24 -21.67 -27.59
C PHE A 240 7.70 -21.58 -26.13
N GLU A 241 8.97 -21.27 -25.88
CA GLU A 241 9.48 -21.04 -24.52
C GLU A 241 8.74 -19.88 -23.84
N LEU A 242 8.54 -18.75 -24.54
CA LEU A 242 7.76 -17.61 -24.03
C LEU A 242 6.29 -17.96 -23.74
N TYR A 243 5.72 -18.89 -24.51
CA TYR A 243 4.35 -19.37 -24.28
C TYR A 243 4.27 -20.19 -22.99
N GLU A 244 5.16 -21.17 -22.83
CA GLU A 244 5.22 -22.04 -21.64
C GLU A 244 5.51 -21.23 -20.37
N GLU A 245 6.43 -20.27 -20.45
CA GLU A 245 6.85 -19.47 -19.29
C GLU A 245 5.80 -18.46 -18.81
N SER A 246 5.03 -17.84 -19.71
CA SER A 246 4.23 -16.65 -19.36
C SER A 246 2.75 -16.74 -19.73
N ILE A 247 2.33 -17.68 -20.59
CA ILE A 247 0.94 -17.76 -21.07
C ILE A 247 0.26 -19.05 -20.60
N GLU A 248 0.97 -20.18 -20.61
CA GLU A 248 0.38 -21.50 -20.35
C GLU A 248 -0.37 -21.57 -19.01
N GLN A 249 0.17 -20.95 -17.96
CA GLN A 249 -0.45 -20.90 -16.62
C GLN A 249 -1.83 -20.22 -16.59
N TYR A 250 -2.13 -19.39 -17.59
CA TYR A 250 -3.40 -18.67 -17.72
C TYR A 250 -4.37 -19.37 -18.68
N ILE A 251 -4.05 -20.56 -19.18
CA ILE A 251 -4.95 -21.32 -20.04
C ILE A 251 -6.01 -22.03 -19.19
N GLY A 252 -7.25 -21.55 -19.31
CA GLY A 252 -8.43 -22.15 -18.67
C GLY A 252 -9.26 -22.99 -19.64
N SER A 253 -10.07 -23.88 -19.08
CA SER A 253 -11.03 -24.71 -19.81
C SER A 253 -12.40 -24.03 -19.93
N GLY A 254 -12.54 -23.15 -20.94
CA GLY A 254 -13.81 -22.55 -21.34
C GLY A 254 -14.65 -23.48 -22.23
N GLY A 255 -15.07 -24.64 -21.73
CA GLY A 255 -15.82 -25.63 -22.51
C GLY A 255 -14.99 -26.31 -23.60
N TRP A 256 -15.44 -26.26 -24.87
CA TRP A 256 -14.79 -26.96 -26.00
C TRP A 256 -13.57 -26.23 -26.60
N ARG A 257 -13.18 -25.08 -26.05
CA ARG A 257 -12.03 -24.30 -26.50
C ARG A 257 -11.21 -23.84 -25.31
N SER A 258 -9.88 -23.91 -25.44
CA SER A 258 -8.96 -23.26 -24.51
C SER A 258 -9.11 -21.74 -24.62
N CYS A 259 -9.18 -21.05 -23.50
CA CYS A 259 -9.21 -19.60 -23.43
C CYS A 259 -8.21 -19.10 -22.39
N LEU A 260 -7.78 -17.85 -22.53
CA LEU A 260 -7.08 -17.16 -21.45
C LEU A 260 -8.07 -16.87 -20.32
N SER A 261 -7.72 -17.29 -19.12
CA SER A 261 -8.51 -17.17 -17.91
C SER A 261 -7.67 -16.51 -16.83
N PHE A 262 -8.24 -15.49 -16.19
CA PHE A 262 -7.60 -14.73 -15.14
C PHE A 262 -8.39 -14.87 -13.85
N LYS A 263 -7.72 -14.76 -12.71
CA LYS A 263 -8.38 -14.80 -11.41
C LYS A 263 -9.35 -13.62 -11.28
N SER A 264 -10.58 -13.89 -10.88
CA SER A 264 -11.64 -12.87 -10.77
C SER A 264 -12.27 -12.79 -9.37
N ASP A 265 -11.49 -12.92 -8.30
CA ASP A 265 -11.98 -12.96 -6.91
C ASP A 265 -12.32 -11.58 -6.31
N PHE A 266 -12.78 -10.66 -7.16
CA PHE A 266 -13.11 -9.28 -6.82
C PHE A 266 -14.56 -8.93 -7.18
N PHE A 267 -15.19 -8.11 -6.34
CA PHE A 267 -16.58 -7.67 -6.51
C PHE A 267 -17.62 -8.81 -6.63
N GLU A 268 -17.32 -9.98 -6.07
CA GLU A 268 -18.22 -11.14 -6.06
C GLU A 268 -19.18 -11.16 -4.84
N ASP A 269 -19.05 -10.19 -3.93
CA ASP A 269 -19.79 -10.16 -2.68
C ASP A 269 -21.13 -9.42 -2.81
N GLU A 270 -22.21 -10.19 -2.97
CA GLU A 270 -23.57 -9.63 -3.08
C GLU A 270 -24.06 -9.00 -1.75
N ASP A 271 -23.59 -9.51 -0.61
CA ASP A 271 -23.94 -8.97 0.70
C ASP A 271 -23.30 -7.60 0.91
N PHE A 272 -22.05 -7.40 0.46
CA PHE A 272 -21.40 -6.09 0.46
C PHE A 272 -22.22 -5.04 -0.29
N ILE A 273 -22.69 -5.36 -1.50
CA ILE A 273 -23.51 -4.45 -2.31
C ILE A 273 -24.84 -4.14 -1.61
N SER A 274 -25.46 -5.17 -1.04
CA SER A 274 -26.72 -5.03 -0.33
C SER A 274 -26.56 -4.16 0.93
N ALA A 275 -25.47 -4.33 1.68
CA ALA A 275 -25.10 -3.51 2.83
C ALA A 275 -24.85 -2.05 2.43
N ALA A 276 -24.11 -1.81 1.35
CA ALA A 276 -23.84 -0.47 0.84
C ALA A 276 -25.15 0.24 0.41
N ARG A 277 -26.09 -0.49 -0.21
CA ARG A 277 -27.41 0.04 -0.59
C ARG A 277 -28.26 0.39 0.64
N ASN A 278 -28.31 -0.50 1.64
CA ASN A 278 -29.02 -0.25 2.89
C ASN A 278 -28.45 0.97 3.63
N HIS A 279 -27.13 1.06 3.76
CA HIS A 279 -26.43 2.20 4.36
C HIS A 279 -26.81 3.52 3.70
N ARG A 280 -26.72 3.59 2.37
CA ARG A 280 -27.08 4.79 1.60
C ARG A 280 -28.54 5.16 1.78
N ALA A 281 -29.45 4.18 1.77
CA ALA A 281 -30.88 4.41 1.96
C ALA A 281 -31.18 4.99 3.35
N ARG A 282 -30.54 4.45 4.40
CA ARG A 282 -30.67 4.93 5.78
C ARG A 282 -30.14 6.35 5.94
N LEU A 283 -28.93 6.62 5.44
CA LEU A 283 -28.33 7.95 5.51
C LEU A 283 -29.19 9.00 4.79
N ASN A 284 -29.69 8.69 3.60
CA ASN A 284 -30.61 9.58 2.88
C ASN A 284 -31.88 9.86 3.70
N LYS A 285 -32.47 8.84 4.34
CA LYS A 285 -33.67 9.02 5.17
C LYS A 285 -33.40 9.91 6.38
N ILE A 286 -32.26 9.75 7.05
CA ILE A 286 -31.85 10.60 8.15
C ILE A 286 -31.67 12.06 7.69
N ARG A 287 -31.07 12.26 6.50
CA ARG A 287 -30.91 13.58 5.88
C ARG A 287 -32.23 14.23 5.47
N GLU A 288 -33.19 13.46 4.96
CA GLU A 288 -34.54 13.93 4.65
C GLU A 288 -35.24 14.49 5.89
N PHE A 289 -34.98 13.93 7.07
CA PHE A 289 -35.47 14.46 8.34
C PHE A 289 -34.68 15.66 8.87
N GLY A 290 -33.53 16.01 8.27
CA GLY A 290 -32.64 17.05 8.75
C GLY A 290 -31.93 16.70 10.06
N LEU A 291 -31.79 15.40 10.35
CA LEU A 291 -31.31 14.89 11.65
C LEU A 291 -29.90 14.30 11.61
N GLU A 292 -29.16 14.36 10.50
CA GLU A 292 -27.84 13.69 10.36
C GLU A 292 -26.89 13.99 11.52
N HIS A 293 -26.67 15.28 11.82
CA HIS A 293 -25.77 15.67 12.89
C HIS A 293 -26.27 15.22 14.27
N ASP A 294 -27.56 15.42 14.55
CA ASP A 294 -28.15 15.10 15.85
C ASP A 294 -28.24 13.59 16.09
N TYR A 295 -28.47 12.81 15.03
CA TYR A 295 -28.44 11.36 15.05
C TYR A 295 -27.04 10.82 15.38
N LEU A 296 -26.01 11.30 14.68
CA LEU A 296 -24.63 10.87 14.93
C LEU A 296 -24.17 11.26 16.34
N ASN A 297 -24.48 12.48 16.78
CA ASN A 297 -24.17 12.94 18.14
C ASN A 297 -24.86 12.08 19.21
N LEU A 298 -26.12 11.69 19.00
CA LEU A 298 -26.85 10.84 19.93
C LEU A 298 -26.20 9.45 20.05
N LEU A 299 -25.77 8.87 18.93
CA LEU A 299 -25.04 7.59 18.93
C LEU A 299 -23.72 7.71 19.68
N ASP A 300 -22.92 8.73 19.38
CA ASP A 300 -21.62 8.96 19.99
C ASP A 300 -21.76 9.24 21.50
N GLU A 301 -22.74 10.07 21.90
CA GLU A 301 -23.01 10.38 23.30
C GLU A 301 -23.44 9.15 24.09
N TYR A 302 -24.30 8.30 23.50
CA TYR A 302 -24.72 7.04 24.10
C TYR A 302 -23.55 6.08 24.29
N GLU A 303 -22.75 5.88 23.25
CA GLU A 303 -21.57 5.02 23.25
C GLU A 303 -20.53 5.49 24.27
N GLN A 304 -20.14 6.76 24.21
CA GLN A 304 -19.15 7.35 25.12
C GLN A 304 -19.59 7.26 26.57
N LYS A 305 -20.83 7.67 26.91
CA LYS A 305 -21.32 7.61 28.30
C LYS A 305 -21.35 6.18 28.82
N THR A 306 -21.76 5.22 27.99
CA THR A 306 -21.85 3.81 28.39
C THR A 306 -20.46 3.20 28.58
N VAL A 307 -19.54 3.41 27.64
CA VAL A 307 -18.15 2.93 27.73
C VAL A 307 -17.43 3.55 28.91
N SER A 308 -17.55 4.86 29.12
CA SER A 308 -16.96 5.54 30.28
C SER A 308 -17.48 4.99 31.60
N TRP A 309 -18.78 4.71 31.70
CA TRP A 309 -19.33 4.07 32.90
C TRP A 309 -18.76 2.67 33.11
N ILE A 310 -18.70 1.85 32.07
CA ILE A 310 -18.15 0.48 32.14
C ILE A 310 -16.69 0.52 32.60
N ILE A 311 -15.88 1.44 32.07
CA ILE A 311 -14.47 1.60 32.42
C ILE A 311 -14.29 2.09 33.85
N ASN A 312 -14.98 3.16 34.25
CA ASN A 312 -14.82 3.76 35.57
C ASN A 312 -15.28 2.84 36.70
N ASN A 313 -16.18 1.89 36.43
CA ASN A 313 -16.68 0.92 37.39
C ASN A 313 -16.07 -0.47 37.21
N GLU A 314 -15.13 -0.63 36.26
CA GLU A 314 -14.53 -1.92 35.88
C GLU A 314 -15.58 -3.04 35.71
N ALA A 315 -16.72 -2.72 35.11
CA ALA A 315 -17.93 -3.57 35.12
C ALA A 315 -17.74 -4.94 34.41
N TRP A 316 -16.62 -5.12 33.69
CA TRP A 316 -16.21 -6.41 33.11
C TRP A 316 -15.66 -7.42 34.14
N LYS A 317 -15.36 -6.99 35.37
CA LYS A 317 -14.91 -7.86 36.48
C LYS A 317 -16.07 -8.60 37.12
N THR A 318 -17.25 -7.98 37.13
CA THR A 318 -18.49 -8.58 37.62
C THR A 318 -19.15 -9.41 36.52
N ASN A 319 -19.90 -10.44 36.90
CA ASN A 319 -20.74 -11.19 35.94
C ASN A 319 -22.15 -10.57 35.81
N ASP A 320 -22.39 -9.47 36.53
CA ASP A 320 -23.63 -8.71 36.49
C ASP A 320 -23.85 -8.08 35.11
N PHE A 321 -25.12 -7.82 34.81
CA PHE A 321 -25.49 -7.12 33.61
C PHE A 321 -25.64 -5.62 33.90
N LEU A 322 -25.35 -4.81 32.88
CA LEU A 322 -25.54 -3.37 32.93
C LEU A 322 -26.84 -3.02 32.21
N LYS A 323 -27.83 -2.53 32.96
CA LYS A 323 -29.02 -1.89 32.39
C LYS A 323 -28.72 -0.43 32.10
N VAL A 324 -28.84 -0.05 30.83
CA VAL A 324 -28.69 1.32 30.33
C VAL A 324 -30.06 1.83 29.91
N SER A 325 -30.50 2.93 30.51
CA SER A 325 -31.76 3.60 30.16
C SER A 325 -31.45 4.99 29.64
N ILE A 326 -31.80 5.27 28.39
CA ILE A 326 -31.58 6.57 27.76
C ILE A 326 -32.93 7.23 27.45
N ASN A 327 -33.03 8.54 27.68
CA ASN A 327 -34.15 9.37 27.25
C ASN A 327 -33.61 10.58 26.48
N TYR A 328 -34.26 10.97 25.38
CA TYR A 328 -33.92 12.12 24.54
C TYR A 328 -35.19 12.69 23.87
N ASP A 329 -35.10 13.87 23.26
CA ASP A 329 -36.20 14.43 22.50
C ASP A 329 -36.47 13.61 21.23
N ALA A 330 -37.67 13.05 21.10
CA ALA A 330 -38.02 12.16 19.99
C ALA A 330 -37.99 12.84 18.61
N LYS A 331 -38.12 14.17 18.53
CA LYS A 331 -38.15 14.91 17.26
C LYS A 331 -36.78 15.43 16.86
N THR A 332 -35.99 15.91 17.83
CA THR A 332 -34.69 16.52 17.56
C THR A 332 -33.51 15.63 17.91
N LEU A 333 -33.74 14.49 18.58
CA LEU A 333 -32.71 13.57 19.06
C LEU A 333 -31.73 14.18 20.09
N LYS A 334 -32.08 15.31 20.71
CA LYS A 334 -31.21 16.07 21.64
C LYS A 334 -31.50 15.77 23.10
N ASN A 335 -30.64 16.32 23.97
CA ASN A 335 -30.79 16.33 25.43
C ASN A 335 -30.79 14.92 26.04
N ALA A 336 -29.87 14.07 25.56
CA ALA A 336 -29.79 12.68 25.98
C ALA A 336 -29.40 12.56 27.46
N THR A 337 -30.27 11.91 28.24
CA THR A 337 -30.02 11.57 29.63
C THR A 337 -29.90 10.05 29.75
N VAL A 338 -28.70 9.58 30.10
CA VAL A 338 -28.38 8.15 30.26
C VAL A 338 -28.30 7.80 31.75
N ARG A 339 -28.95 6.71 32.14
CA ARG A 339 -28.94 6.16 33.50
C ARG A 339 -28.45 4.72 33.47
N PHE A 340 -27.66 4.37 34.48
CA PHE A 340 -27.00 3.08 34.60
C PHE A 340 -27.46 2.36 35.86
N GLN A 341 -27.69 1.06 35.76
CA GLN A 341 -28.05 0.21 36.90
C GLN A 341 -27.47 -1.19 36.68
N SER A 342 -26.68 -1.69 37.64
CA SER A 342 -26.30 -3.10 37.67
C SER A 342 -27.51 -3.96 38.02
N VAL A 343 -27.74 -5.03 37.25
CA VAL A 343 -28.87 -5.93 37.41
C VAL A 343 -28.44 -7.38 37.25
N GLU A 344 -29.09 -8.27 37.99
CA GLU A 344 -29.06 -9.70 37.69
C GLU A 344 -29.97 -9.97 36.48
N SER A 345 -29.52 -10.83 35.57
CA SER A 345 -30.30 -11.19 34.38
C SER A 345 -29.96 -12.59 33.93
N ASP A 346 -30.98 -13.33 33.50
CA ASP A 346 -30.82 -14.66 32.87
C ASP A 346 -30.53 -14.54 31.36
N ALA A 347 -30.18 -13.35 30.87
CA ALA A 347 -29.89 -13.14 29.46
C ALA A 347 -28.64 -13.97 29.06
N THR A 348 -28.76 -14.75 27.99
CA THR A 348 -27.63 -15.55 27.47
C THR A 348 -26.82 -14.80 26.42
N LYS A 349 -27.44 -13.80 25.77
CA LYS A 349 -26.83 -12.94 24.75
C LYS A 349 -26.08 -11.76 25.37
N PHE A 350 -25.20 -11.14 24.58
CA PHE A 350 -24.47 -9.94 24.99
C PHE A 350 -25.41 -8.80 25.39
N ASP A 351 -26.44 -8.58 24.58
CA ASP A 351 -27.41 -7.52 24.74
C ASP A 351 -28.85 -8.08 24.80
N LYS A 352 -29.75 -7.33 25.43
CA LYS A 352 -31.18 -7.57 25.46
C LYS A 352 -31.94 -6.25 25.54
N VAL A 353 -32.75 -5.96 24.53
CA VAL A 353 -33.68 -4.82 24.54
C VAL A 353 -34.83 -5.14 25.49
N ILE A 354 -35.06 -4.29 26.50
CA ILE A 354 -36.16 -4.43 27.48
C ILE A 354 -37.37 -3.63 27.04
N SER A 355 -37.13 -2.40 26.58
CA SER A 355 -38.15 -1.56 25.99
C SER A 355 -37.50 -0.57 25.02
N SER A 356 -38.21 -0.27 23.94
CA SER A 356 -37.75 0.62 22.91
C SER A 356 -38.94 1.37 22.32
N VAL A 357 -38.89 2.69 22.43
CA VAL A 357 -39.78 3.64 21.76
C VAL A 357 -38.96 4.86 21.38
N LEU A 358 -39.35 5.60 20.35
CA LEU A 358 -38.61 6.80 19.95
C LEU A 358 -38.57 7.80 21.13
N GLY A 359 -37.38 8.28 21.47
CA GLY A 359 -37.14 9.15 22.63
C GLY A 359 -36.81 8.40 23.93
N LYS A 360 -36.94 7.08 23.99
CA LYS A 360 -36.62 6.27 25.18
C LYS A 360 -36.30 4.81 24.85
N GLN A 361 -35.08 4.39 25.15
CA GLN A 361 -34.68 2.98 25.11
C GLN A 361 -34.15 2.50 26.46
N THR A 362 -34.37 1.22 26.74
CA THR A 362 -33.78 0.50 27.86
C THR A 362 -33.17 -0.80 27.36
N ILE A 363 -31.85 -0.91 27.46
CA ILE A 363 -31.07 -2.04 26.94
C ILE A 363 -30.23 -2.60 28.08
N ILE A 364 -30.13 -3.91 28.17
CA ILE A 364 -29.25 -4.61 29.10
C ILE A 364 -28.05 -5.14 28.31
N PHE A 365 -26.84 -4.94 28.82
CA PHE A 365 -25.59 -5.46 28.25
C PHE A 365 -24.88 -6.36 29.25
N LYS A 366 -24.02 -7.25 28.74
CA LYS A 366 -23.06 -8.05 29.53
C LYS A 366 -21.64 -7.50 29.37
N PRO A 367 -21.17 -6.60 30.24
CA PRO A 367 -19.87 -5.94 30.04
C PRO A 367 -18.69 -6.92 30.02
N ALA A 368 -18.78 -8.04 30.74
CA ALA A 368 -17.75 -9.08 30.78
C ALA A 368 -17.41 -9.67 29.40
N SER A 369 -18.30 -9.54 28.40
CA SER A 369 -18.04 -10.00 27.03
C SER A 369 -17.12 -9.06 26.25
N LEU A 370 -17.00 -7.79 26.66
CA LEU A 370 -16.22 -6.76 25.94
C LEU A 370 -14.71 -6.89 26.15
N LYS A 371 -14.25 -7.72 27.11
CA LYS A 371 -12.82 -7.92 27.40
C LYS A 371 -12.13 -8.89 26.43
N ARG A 372 -12.85 -9.51 25.50
CA ARG A 372 -12.26 -10.40 24.50
C ARG A 372 -11.65 -9.54 23.40
N ALA A 373 -10.35 -9.69 23.14
CA ALA A 373 -9.68 -8.98 22.07
C ALA A 373 -10.18 -9.49 20.71
N TRP A 374 -11.01 -8.68 20.05
CA TRP A 374 -11.18 -8.75 18.61
C TRP A 374 -10.18 -7.71 18.09
N ASP A 375 -9.06 -8.15 17.52
CA ASP A 375 -8.03 -7.31 16.90
C ASP A 375 -7.24 -6.32 17.81
N ALA A 376 -7.28 -6.46 19.13
CA ALA A 376 -6.44 -5.64 20.02
C ALA A 376 -4.97 -6.12 20.05
N PRO A 377 -3.97 -5.21 20.03
CA PRO A 377 -2.56 -5.57 20.23
C PRO A 377 -2.34 -6.39 21.49
N HIS A 378 -1.37 -7.32 21.45
CA HIS A 378 -1.14 -8.31 22.52
C HIS A 378 -0.89 -7.68 23.91
N ASP A 379 -0.41 -6.43 23.94
CA ASP A 379 -0.07 -5.67 25.15
C ASP A 379 -1.14 -4.64 25.57
N SER A 380 -2.34 -4.67 24.96
CA SER A 380 -3.40 -3.70 25.25
C SER A 380 -4.00 -3.91 26.63
N ASP A 381 -4.17 -2.83 27.40
CA ASP A 381 -4.92 -2.89 28.65
C ASP A 381 -6.43 -3.16 28.40
N THR A 382 -7.13 -3.69 29.40
CA THR A 382 -8.54 -4.05 29.29
C THR A 382 -9.44 -2.88 28.90
N SER A 383 -9.13 -1.66 29.34
CA SER A 383 -9.92 -0.47 28.98
C SER A 383 -9.79 -0.16 27.50
N SER A 384 -8.58 -0.30 26.95
CA SER A 384 -8.30 -0.16 25.52
C SER A 384 -9.03 -1.23 24.69
N ILE A 385 -9.09 -2.48 25.17
CA ILE A 385 -9.87 -3.56 24.54
C ILE A 385 -11.38 -3.22 24.55
N VAL A 386 -11.91 -2.78 25.69
CA VAL A 386 -13.32 -2.40 25.83
C VAL A 386 -13.67 -1.25 24.89
N ARG A 387 -12.79 -0.25 24.74
CA ARG A 387 -12.97 0.84 23.76
C ARG A 387 -12.98 0.32 22.33
N SER A 388 -12.10 -0.61 21.98
CA SER A 388 -12.04 -1.19 20.62
C SER A 388 -13.31 -1.98 20.26
N ASN A 389 -13.97 -2.56 21.27
CA ASN A 389 -15.23 -3.30 21.12
C ASN A 389 -16.50 -2.45 21.38
N SER A 390 -16.37 -1.13 21.53
CA SER A 390 -17.50 -0.26 21.90
C SER A 390 -18.61 -0.21 20.86
N TRP A 391 -18.28 -0.45 19.58
CA TRP A 391 -19.23 -0.53 18.48
C TRP A 391 -20.38 -1.52 18.73
N ILE A 392 -20.16 -2.60 19.49
CA ILE A 392 -21.19 -3.59 19.82
C ILE A 392 -22.31 -2.96 20.69
N ILE A 393 -21.93 -2.05 21.59
CA ILE A 393 -22.88 -1.30 22.44
C ILE A 393 -23.71 -0.36 21.57
N ARG A 394 -23.03 0.39 20.69
CA ARG A 394 -23.66 1.32 19.75
C ARG A 394 -24.64 0.61 18.83
N ARG A 395 -24.27 -0.55 18.27
CA ARG A 395 -25.07 -1.32 17.31
C ARG A 395 -26.48 -1.62 17.81
N THR A 396 -26.61 -2.11 19.04
CA THR A 396 -27.92 -2.48 19.60
C THR A 396 -28.83 -1.26 19.71
N PHE A 397 -28.29 -0.14 20.20
CA PHE A 397 -29.03 1.11 20.32
C PHE A 397 -29.40 1.69 18.95
N GLN A 398 -28.45 1.70 18.02
CA GLN A 398 -28.64 2.18 16.66
C GLN A 398 -29.74 1.41 15.94
N LYS A 399 -29.72 0.06 16.01
CA LYS A 399 -30.72 -0.82 15.42
C LYS A 399 -32.14 -0.47 15.88
N GLU A 400 -32.31 -0.27 17.19
CA GLU A 400 -33.58 0.11 17.78
C GLU A 400 -33.99 1.55 17.43
N LEU A 401 -33.03 2.48 17.35
CA LEU A 401 -33.28 3.83 16.91
C LEU A 401 -33.73 3.86 15.44
N ASP A 402 -33.04 3.13 14.55
CA ASP A 402 -33.41 3.00 13.13
C ASP A 402 -34.81 2.45 12.97
N LYS A 403 -35.13 1.39 13.72
CA LYS A 403 -36.45 0.76 13.70
C LYS A 403 -37.57 1.76 13.95
N HIS A 404 -37.40 2.62 14.95
CA HIS A 404 -38.45 3.57 15.35
C HIS A 404 -38.40 4.90 14.60
N LEU A 405 -37.23 5.33 14.13
CA LEU A 405 -37.06 6.60 13.43
C LEU A 405 -37.26 6.47 11.91
N LEU A 406 -36.69 5.42 11.31
CA LEU A 406 -36.65 5.20 9.87
C LEU A 406 -37.70 4.19 9.40
N GLY A 407 -38.08 3.25 10.27
CA GLY A 407 -38.99 2.14 9.98
C GLY A 407 -38.27 0.80 9.88
N GLU A 408 -39.00 -0.31 10.05
CA GLU A 408 -38.43 -1.66 10.06
C GLU A 408 -37.68 -2.01 8.76
N ASP A 409 -38.16 -1.53 7.60
CA ASP A 409 -37.54 -1.78 6.29
C ASP A 409 -36.13 -1.16 6.14
N PHE A 410 -35.79 -0.19 7.00
CA PHE A 410 -34.50 0.49 6.97
C PHE A 410 -33.50 -0.08 7.98
N VAL A 411 -33.92 -1.03 8.84
CA VAL A 411 -32.99 -1.69 9.76
C VAL A 411 -32.06 -2.59 8.96
N SER A 412 -30.74 -2.50 9.21
CA SER A 412 -29.79 -3.39 8.55
C SER A 412 -30.09 -4.86 8.91
N PRO A 413 -30.17 -5.77 7.93
CA PRO A 413 -30.41 -7.19 8.18
C PRO A 413 -29.20 -7.89 8.84
N TRP A 414 -28.02 -7.26 8.83
CA TRP A 414 -26.80 -7.80 9.46
C TRP A 414 -26.60 -7.32 10.92
N MET A 415 -27.50 -6.47 11.45
CA MET A 415 -27.46 -6.00 12.84
C MET A 415 -28.27 -6.85 13.80
#